data_AF-A0A2V5HFD6-F1
#
_entry.id   AF-A0A2V5HFD6-F1
#
_cell.length_a   1.000
_cell.length_b   1.000
_cell.length_c   1.000
_cell.angle_alpha   90.00
_cell.angle_beta   90.00
_cell.angle_gamma   90.00
#
_symmetry.space_group_name_H-M   'P 1'
#
loop_
_entity.id
_entity.type
_entity.pdbx_description
1 polymer ?
#
loop_
_entity_poly.entity_id
_entity_poly.type
_entity_poly.pdbx_seq_one_letter_code
_entity_poly.pdbx_strand_id
1 'polypeptide(L)'
;MLQITGGPVPPNTDHAVSVSLPTWRANVAYEEGESWVTNSMQCGYPRFFIHPIIQELAVEIVRRFGSPDSDTAMLFPSTKTAELCRSFMKSRLPVEHHGRIRITSFSPSHETDAGFPTTTLLLSSVIYPKEFVPIAKQVWQHTGNGISSRRGEFCLGALRSGFLVERKSQEADAVSRRICKGPRRYQGRDSTSGTARTNGSHNQSRDLSSIGEAQDGKEYVQFIEERFGRNLNVSLADQARLAVRRRIAGVLTADVELSEALQETSGEGRVAGLTEAEVFLYPTGMSSIFNTHQMLLASRGQLKSICFGFPYIDSLKILQKWGPGCLFYGNGSSEDLDDLESRLQAGDRFLALFTEFPGNPLLKSPDLRRIRQLADKYDFAVVVDETVGNFLNINVLPSADIVVSSLTKIFSGDSNVMGGSAVLNPHGCFYHSLRETFAHEYEDNVWAEDVVFLERNSRDFASRIEKINKTTEIIAEMLLESPLVKNVYYPKLNPSKPLYDAFRTQNGGYGGLFSVTFHSTEEAIAFFDQLEVHKGPSLGTNFTLSCPYTLLAHYGELDWANSFGIEFGLVRISVGLEEESDLRDRIERALKAVSEVGA
;
A
#
# COMPACT_ATOMS: atom_id res chain seq x y z
N MET A 1 -26.16 -9.14 -13.42
CA MET A 1 -25.21 -9.81 -14.36
C MET A 1 -23.85 -9.83 -13.67
N LEU A 2 -23.38 -11.00 -13.24
CA LEU A 2 -22.10 -11.14 -12.52
C LEU A 2 -20.95 -10.68 -13.44
N GLN A 3 -19.98 -9.97 -12.87
CA GLN A 3 -18.83 -9.46 -13.61
C GLN A 3 -17.98 -10.59 -14.20
N ILE A 4 -17.31 -10.31 -15.32
CA ILE A 4 -16.38 -11.25 -15.96
C ILE A 4 -15.22 -11.56 -15.01
N THR A 5 -14.88 -12.83 -14.84
CA THR A 5 -13.72 -13.28 -14.05
C THR A 5 -12.44 -12.61 -14.55
N GLY A 6 -11.61 -12.12 -13.63
CA GLY A 6 -10.31 -11.51 -13.95
C GLY A 6 -10.37 -10.05 -14.44
N GLY A 7 -11.56 -9.48 -14.64
CA GLY A 7 -11.74 -8.07 -14.96
C GLY A 7 -11.57 -7.13 -13.75
N PRO A 8 -11.30 -5.83 -13.98
CA PRO A 8 -11.18 -4.84 -12.92
C PRO A 8 -12.49 -4.63 -12.16
N VAL A 9 -12.37 -4.25 -10.89
CA VAL A 9 -13.51 -3.93 -10.01
C VAL A 9 -13.36 -2.50 -9.46
N PRO A 10 -14.23 -1.56 -9.86
CA PRO A 10 -15.36 -1.73 -10.80
C PRO A 10 -14.88 -1.88 -12.27
N PRO A 11 -15.74 -2.31 -13.22
CA PRO A 11 -15.34 -2.51 -14.61
C PRO A 11 -14.80 -1.23 -15.25
N ASN A 12 -13.90 -1.37 -16.22
CA ASN A 12 -13.28 -0.24 -16.95
C ASN A 12 -12.57 0.78 -16.05
N THR A 13 -12.03 0.31 -14.92
CA THR A 13 -11.22 1.13 -14.02
C THR A 13 -9.76 0.91 -14.34
N ASP A 14 -9.10 1.93 -14.89
CA ASP A 14 -7.66 1.93 -15.05
C ASP A 14 -6.98 1.87 -13.67
N HIS A 15 -5.88 1.13 -13.59
CA HIS A 15 -5.12 1.00 -12.34
C HIS A 15 -5.95 0.46 -11.17
N ALA A 16 -6.97 -0.36 -11.46
CA ALA A 16 -7.84 -0.95 -10.46
C ALA A 16 -7.04 -1.71 -9.39
N VAL A 17 -7.44 -1.55 -8.14
CA VAL A 17 -6.81 -2.22 -6.99
C VAL A 17 -7.57 -3.45 -6.54
N SER A 18 -8.51 -3.93 -7.34
CA SER A 18 -9.32 -5.12 -7.09
C SER A 18 -9.71 -5.80 -8.41
N VAL A 19 -10.02 -7.10 -8.32
CA VAL A 19 -10.30 -7.97 -9.46
C VAL A 19 -11.55 -8.82 -9.18
N SER A 20 -12.28 -9.12 -10.25
CA SER A 20 -13.52 -9.88 -10.21
C SER A 20 -13.26 -11.37 -10.09
N LEU A 21 -13.72 -11.96 -8.98
CA LEU A 21 -13.78 -13.41 -8.74
C LEU A 21 -15.23 -13.78 -8.39
N PRO A 22 -16.10 -13.91 -9.40
CA PRO A 22 -17.56 -13.78 -9.23
C PRO A 22 -18.25 -15.01 -8.62
N THR A 23 -17.56 -16.15 -8.51
CA THR A 23 -18.12 -17.38 -7.96
C THR A 23 -17.15 -18.04 -6.99
N TRP A 24 -17.66 -18.84 -6.07
CA TRP A 24 -16.85 -19.59 -5.11
C TRP A 24 -15.81 -20.44 -5.83
N ARG A 25 -16.22 -21.12 -6.91
CA ARG A 25 -15.34 -21.87 -7.80
C ARG A 25 -14.23 -21.00 -8.40
N ALA A 26 -14.52 -19.77 -8.82
CA ALA A 26 -13.48 -18.87 -9.34
C ALA A 26 -12.45 -18.49 -8.27
N ASN A 27 -12.85 -18.35 -7.00
CA ASN A 27 -11.94 -18.06 -5.90
C ASN A 27 -11.04 -19.28 -5.60
N VAL A 28 -11.60 -20.49 -5.55
CA VAL A 28 -10.81 -21.73 -5.40
C VAL A 28 -9.85 -21.93 -6.58
N ALA A 29 -10.36 -21.80 -7.81
CA ALA A 29 -9.58 -21.96 -9.04
C ALA A 29 -8.45 -20.92 -9.18
N TYR A 30 -8.63 -19.71 -8.62
CA TYR A 30 -7.56 -18.71 -8.54
C TYR A 30 -6.39 -19.19 -7.67
N GLU A 31 -6.69 -19.73 -6.48
CA GLU A 31 -5.70 -20.23 -5.53
C GLU A 31 -5.04 -21.53 -6.00
N GLU A 32 -5.78 -22.40 -6.70
CA GLU A 32 -5.25 -23.62 -7.32
C GLU A 32 -4.48 -23.36 -8.63
N GLY A 33 -4.53 -22.13 -9.15
CA GLY A 33 -3.83 -21.76 -10.38
C GLY A 33 -4.44 -22.38 -11.65
N GLU A 34 -5.75 -22.63 -11.67
CA GLU A 34 -6.42 -23.18 -12.85
C GLU A 34 -6.34 -22.21 -14.03
N SER A 35 -5.99 -22.75 -15.21
CA SER A 35 -5.68 -21.94 -16.40
C SER A 35 -6.82 -21.04 -16.87
N TRP A 36 -8.08 -21.46 -16.65
CA TRP A 36 -9.23 -20.67 -17.10
C TRP A 36 -9.44 -19.40 -16.26
N VAL A 37 -8.99 -19.36 -14.99
CA VAL A 37 -8.97 -18.13 -14.19
C VAL A 37 -7.70 -17.34 -14.53
N THR A 38 -6.53 -17.97 -14.45
CA THR A 38 -5.25 -17.25 -14.61
C THR A 38 -5.13 -16.59 -15.97
N ASN A 39 -5.62 -17.22 -17.04
CA ASN A 39 -5.60 -16.65 -18.40
C ASN A 39 -6.64 -15.53 -18.60
N SER A 40 -7.63 -15.40 -17.72
CA SER A 40 -8.64 -14.35 -17.75
C SER A 40 -8.26 -13.12 -16.91
N MET A 41 -7.20 -13.20 -16.11
CA MET A 41 -6.74 -12.10 -15.25
C MET A 41 -6.20 -10.92 -16.08
N GLN A 42 -6.98 -9.84 -16.16
CA GLN A 42 -6.56 -8.57 -16.76
C GLN A 42 -5.81 -7.69 -15.76
N CYS A 43 -6.20 -7.82 -14.48
CA CYS A 43 -5.59 -7.13 -13.35
C CYS A 43 -5.67 -8.03 -12.11
N GLY A 44 -5.22 -7.53 -10.97
CA GLY A 44 -5.34 -8.22 -9.68
C GLY A 44 -5.09 -7.26 -8.54
N TYR A 45 -5.18 -7.73 -7.30
CA TYR A 45 -4.76 -6.91 -6.17
C TYR A 45 -3.24 -6.64 -6.28
N PRO A 46 -2.77 -5.38 -6.36
CA PRO A 46 -1.42 -5.06 -6.88
C PRO A 46 -0.24 -5.71 -6.15
N ARG A 47 -0.41 -6.11 -4.89
CA ARG A 47 0.64 -6.81 -4.12
C ARG A 47 0.74 -8.31 -4.40
N PHE A 48 -0.35 -8.96 -4.82
CA PHE A 48 -0.37 -10.39 -5.18
C PHE A 48 -0.20 -10.61 -6.68
N PHE A 49 -0.70 -9.66 -7.47
CA PHE A 49 -0.63 -9.63 -8.92
C PHE A 49 0.05 -8.34 -9.37
N ILE A 50 1.30 -8.44 -9.83
CA ILE A 50 2.04 -7.29 -10.36
C ILE A 50 1.35 -6.84 -11.64
N HIS A 51 0.97 -5.56 -11.73
CA HIS A 51 0.22 -5.03 -12.87
C HIS A 51 0.95 -5.26 -14.21
N PRO A 52 0.26 -5.60 -15.32
CA PRO A 52 0.92 -5.93 -16.60
C PRO A 52 1.87 -4.84 -17.10
N ILE A 53 1.49 -3.56 -16.96
CA ILE A 53 2.35 -2.42 -17.30
C ILE A 53 3.69 -2.43 -16.54
N ILE A 54 3.68 -2.82 -15.25
CA ILE A 54 4.90 -2.92 -14.44
C ILE A 54 5.75 -4.11 -14.92
N GLN A 55 5.12 -5.22 -15.32
CA GLN A 55 5.82 -6.35 -15.91
C GLN A 55 6.46 -5.97 -17.25
N GLU A 56 5.77 -5.21 -18.10
CA GLU A 56 6.28 -4.69 -19.37
C GLU A 56 7.48 -3.76 -19.15
N LEU A 57 7.41 -2.87 -18.15
CA LEU A 57 8.53 -2.03 -17.74
C LEU A 57 9.74 -2.87 -17.28
N ALA A 58 9.50 -3.91 -16.48
CA ALA A 58 10.56 -4.81 -16.03
C ALA A 58 11.24 -5.52 -17.22
N VAL A 59 10.45 -6.00 -18.20
CA VAL A 59 10.95 -6.60 -19.44
C VAL A 59 11.79 -5.60 -20.24
N GLU A 60 11.32 -4.37 -20.40
CA GLU A 60 12.05 -3.34 -21.15
C GLU A 60 13.37 -2.95 -20.45
N ILE A 61 13.40 -2.88 -19.13
CA ILE A 61 14.62 -2.66 -18.35
C ILE A 61 15.60 -3.81 -18.55
N VAL A 62 15.16 -5.06 -18.44
CA VAL A 62 16.04 -6.22 -18.65
C VAL A 62 16.55 -6.28 -20.08
N ARG A 63 15.71 -5.92 -21.06
CA ARG A 63 16.12 -5.82 -22.48
C ARG A 63 17.30 -4.88 -22.70
N ARG A 64 17.37 -3.78 -21.94
CA ARG A 64 18.41 -2.76 -22.08
C ARG A 64 19.62 -2.96 -21.17
N PHE A 65 19.42 -3.47 -19.95
CA PHE A 65 20.42 -3.47 -18.87
C PHE A 65 20.71 -4.86 -18.27
N GLY A 66 19.97 -5.89 -18.69
CA GLY A 66 20.09 -7.27 -18.22
C GLY A 66 20.26 -8.27 -19.36
N SER A 67 20.09 -9.55 -19.03
CA SER A 67 20.07 -10.65 -19.99
C SER A 67 18.64 -11.17 -20.17
N PRO A 68 17.94 -10.87 -21.29
CA PRO A 68 16.51 -11.21 -21.49
C PRO A 68 16.15 -12.68 -21.27
N ASP A 69 17.07 -13.59 -21.58
CA ASP A 69 16.84 -15.02 -21.46
C ASP A 69 16.90 -15.50 -20.01
N SER A 70 17.81 -14.95 -19.19
CA SER A 70 18.08 -15.42 -17.82
C SER A 70 17.52 -14.54 -16.71
N ASP A 71 17.34 -13.24 -16.97
CA ASP A 71 17.10 -12.23 -15.94
C ASP A 71 15.65 -11.74 -15.94
N THR A 72 15.25 -11.18 -14.82
CA THR A 72 14.04 -10.39 -14.63
C THR A 72 14.36 -9.20 -13.73
N ALA A 73 13.39 -8.30 -13.52
CA ALA A 73 13.56 -7.14 -12.65
C ALA A 73 12.37 -6.96 -11.70
N MET A 74 12.67 -6.52 -10.48
CA MET A 74 11.68 -6.00 -9.53
C MET A 74 11.88 -4.49 -9.37
N LEU A 75 10.78 -3.73 -9.36
CA LEU A 75 10.81 -2.27 -9.53
C LEU A 75 10.40 -1.54 -8.26
N PHE A 76 11.18 -0.53 -7.87
CA PHE A 76 11.06 0.18 -6.61
C PHE A 76 11.13 1.70 -6.79
N PRO A 77 10.48 2.46 -5.89
CA PRO A 77 10.40 3.92 -5.98
C PRO A 77 11.69 4.64 -5.58
N SER A 78 12.64 3.96 -4.93
CA SER A 78 13.90 4.54 -4.47
C SER A 78 15.04 3.51 -4.46
N THR A 79 16.28 3.98 -4.42
CA THR A 79 17.44 3.12 -4.22
C THR A 79 17.36 2.43 -2.86
N LYS A 80 16.97 3.13 -1.78
CA LYS A 80 16.82 2.53 -0.44
C LYS A 80 15.90 1.31 -0.43
N THR A 81 14.76 1.38 -1.12
CA THR A 81 13.80 0.27 -1.23
C THR A 81 14.31 -0.86 -2.14
N ALA A 82 15.06 -0.56 -3.20
CA ALA A 82 15.74 -1.57 -4.02
C ALA A 82 16.84 -2.31 -3.23
N GLU A 83 17.63 -1.58 -2.44
CA GLU A 83 18.70 -2.08 -1.58
C GLU A 83 18.15 -3.03 -0.52
N LEU A 84 16.95 -2.73 0.00
CA LEU A 84 16.23 -3.60 0.91
C LEU A 84 15.90 -4.95 0.26
N CYS A 85 15.41 -4.91 -0.99
CA CYS A 85 15.12 -6.13 -1.75
C CYS A 85 16.39 -6.95 -2.01
N ARG A 86 17.47 -6.31 -2.48
CA ARG A 86 18.76 -6.99 -2.69
C ARG A 86 19.31 -7.60 -1.40
N SER A 87 19.25 -6.86 -0.29
CA SER A 87 19.74 -7.35 1.00
C SER A 87 18.92 -8.54 1.50
N PHE A 88 17.60 -8.48 1.35
CA PHE A 88 16.71 -9.61 1.65
C PHE A 88 17.04 -10.83 0.78
N MET A 89 17.19 -10.66 -0.53
CA MET A 89 17.58 -11.76 -1.42
C MET A 89 18.93 -12.37 -1.03
N LYS A 90 19.94 -11.54 -0.79
CA LYS A 90 21.27 -11.99 -0.35
C LYS A 90 21.23 -12.76 0.99
N SER A 91 20.32 -12.40 1.90
CA SER A 91 20.15 -13.12 3.16
C SER A 91 19.52 -14.52 3.01
N ARG A 92 18.87 -14.79 1.86
CA ARG A 92 18.17 -16.06 1.58
C ARG A 92 18.88 -16.91 0.53
N LEU A 93 19.87 -16.34 -0.15
CA LEU A 93 20.58 -16.99 -1.24
C LEU A 93 22.04 -17.27 -0.86
N PRO A 94 22.61 -18.40 -1.32
CA PRO A 94 24.03 -18.67 -1.27
C PRO A 94 24.90 -17.53 -1.82
N VAL A 95 26.10 -17.36 -1.26
CA VAL A 95 27.01 -16.24 -1.52
C VAL A 95 27.41 -16.15 -3.00
N GLU A 96 27.53 -17.28 -3.69
CA GLU A 96 27.85 -17.37 -5.12
C GLU A 96 26.84 -16.64 -6.02
N HIS A 97 25.59 -16.47 -5.57
CA HIS A 97 24.55 -15.77 -6.34
C HIS A 97 24.52 -14.27 -6.07
N HIS A 98 25.23 -13.77 -5.06
CA HIS A 98 25.16 -12.36 -4.64
C HIS A 98 25.59 -11.38 -5.73
N GLY A 99 26.55 -11.78 -6.58
CA GLY A 99 27.02 -10.98 -7.71
C GLY A 99 26.02 -10.88 -8.87
N ARG A 100 25.03 -11.77 -8.93
CA ARG A 100 23.98 -11.78 -9.98
C ARG A 100 22.80 -10.86 -9.65
N ILE A 101 22.76 -10.26 -8.45
CA ILE A 101 21.70 -9.36 -8.00
C ILE A 101 22.21 -7.93 -8.09
N ARG A 102 21.79 -7.22 -9.14
CA ARG A 102 22.28 -5.87 -9.48
C ARG A 102 21.20 -4.84 -9.29
N ILE A 103 21.58 -3.62 -8.97
CA ILE A 103 20.65 -2.50 -8.85
C ILE A 103 21.01 -1.48 -9.91
N THR A 104 19.99 -1.06 -10.66
CA THR A 104 20.09 0.00 -11.64
C THR A 104 19.11 1.09 -11.25
N SER A 105 19.61 2.31 -11.05
CA SER A 105 18.78 3.47 -10.76
C SER A 105 18.66 4.36 -11.99
N PHE A 106 17.51 4.98 -12.15
CA PHE A 106 17.16 5.80 -13.28
C PHE A 106 16.76 7.20 -12.84
N SER A 107 17.16 8.18 -13.65
CA SER A 107 16.79 9.58 -13.47
C SER A 107 16.54 10.25 -14.83
N PRO A 108 15.83 11.37 -14.87
CA PRO A 108 15.69 12.15 -16.10
C PRO A 108 17.06 12.50 -16.71
N SER A 109 17.17 12.48 -18.05
CA SER A 109 18.30 13.08 -18.78
C SER A 109 18.21 14.61 -18.63
N HIS A 110 19.21 15.27 -18.02
CA HIS A 110 19.32 16.74 -17.85
C HIS A 110 18.75 17.56 -19.05
N GLU A 111 18.05 18.69 -18.98
CA GLU A 111 17.75 19.73 -17.98
C GLU A 111 16.21 19.90 -17.88
N THR A 112 15.62 19.81 -16.69
CA THR A 112 14.37 20.54 -16.45
C THR A 112 14.76 21.92 -15.95
N ASP A 113 14.56 22.93 -16.80
CA ASP A 113 14.48 24.32 -16.39
C ASP A 113 13.64 24.40 -15.11
N ALA A 114 14.12 25.21 -14.16
CA ALA A 114 13.60 25.39 -12.81
C ALA A 114 12.07 25.21 -12.70
N GLY A 115 11.62 24.07 -12.14
CA GLY A 115 10.18 23.86 -11.89
C GLY A 115 9.76 22.47 -11.40
N PHE A 116 10.47 21.40 -11.80
CA PHE A 116 10.16 20.04 -11.34
C PHE A 116 11.06 19.64 -10.16
N PRO A 117 10.51 19.24 -9.00
CA PRO A 117 11.31 18.64 -7.93
C PRO A 117 11.92 17.34 -8.48
N THR A 118 13.23 17.32 -8.66
CA THR A 118 13.99 16.22 -9.30
C THR A 118 13.96 14.91 -8.48
N THR A 119 13.41 14.94 -7.27
CA THR A 119 13.27 13.80 -6.36
C THR A 119 12.07 12.90 -6.66
N THR A 120 11.05 13.37 -7.39
CA THR A 120 9.81 12.61 -7.63
C THR A 120 9.89 11.59 -8.78
N LEU A 121 10.97 11.59 -9.59
CA LEU A 121 11.06 10.80 -10.84
C LEU A 121 12.04 9.61 -10.78
N LEU A 122 12.51 9.23 -9.60
CA LEU A 122 13.55 8.21 -9.44
C LEU A 122 13.00 6.80 -9.56
N LEU A 123 13.34 6.03 -10.58
CA LEU A 123 13.03 4.59 -10.60
C LEU A 123 14.27 3.80 -10.19
N SER A 124 14.13 2.75 -9.39
CA SER A 124 15.21 1.78 -9.16
C SER A 124 14.73 0.37 -9.48
N SER A 125 15.57 -0.40 -10.18
CA SER A 125 15.31 -1.79 -10.49
C SER A 125 16.32 -2.69 -9.81
N VAL A 126 15.86 -3.83 -9.30
CA VAL A 126 16.71 -4.93 -8.88
C VAL A 126 16.64 -5.97 -9.99
N ILE A 127 17.73 -6.15 -10.73
CA ILE A 127 17.87 -7.13 -11.80
C ILE A 127 18.50 -8.40 -11.22
N TYR A 128 17.86 -9.54 -11.46
CA TYR A 128 18.27 -10.83 -10.91
C TYR A 128 17.80 -12.01 -11.78
N PRO A 129 18.39 -13.21 -11.62
CA PRO A 129 17.98 -14.41 -12.34
C PRO A 129 16.51 -14.82 -12.09
N LYS A 130 15.79 -15.22 -13.15
CA LYS A 130 14.36 -15.61 -13.10
C LYS A 130 14.03 -16.66 -12.05
N GLU A 131 14.96 -17.57 -11.76
CA GLU A 131 14.82 -18.62 -10.74
C GLU A 131 14.58 -18.07 -9.32
N PHE A 132 14.95 -16.81 -9.04
CA PHE A 132 14.79 -16.18 -7.72
C PHE A 132 13.55 -15.29 -7.59
N VAL A 133 12.64 -15.28 -8.59
CA VAL A 133 11.35 -14.56 -8.52
C VAL A 133 10.58 -14.84 -7.22
N PRO A 134 10.45 -16.09 -6.74
CA PRO A 134 9.72 -16.37 -5.50
C PRO A 134 10.30 -15.67 -4.26
N ILE A 135 11.59 -15.34 -4.25
CA ILE A 135 12.24 -14.66 -3.13
C ILE A 135 12.02 -13.15 -3.24
N ALA A 136 12.28 -12.56 -4.42
CA ALA A 136 12.06 -11.13 -4.66
C ALA A 136 10.57 -10.73 -4.50
N LYS A 137 9.65 -11.59 -4.95
CA LYS A 137 8.19 -11.38 -4.81
C LYS A 137 7.76 -11.24 -3.35
N GLN A 138 8.45 -11.89 -2.41
CA GLN A 138 8.15 -11.69 -0.98
C GLN A 138 8.41 -10.26 -0.52
N VAL A 139 9.41 -9.58 -1.07
CA VAL A 139 9.67 -8.17 -0.74
C VAL A 139 8.54 -7.31 -1.30
N TRP A 140 8.17 -7.51 -2.57
CA TRP A 140 7.05 -6.81 -3.20
C TRP A 140 5.74 -6.97 -2.41
N GLN A 141 5.37 -8.22 -2.14
CA GLN A 141 4.11 -8.57 -1.52
C GLN A 141 4.02 -8.09 -0.08
N HIS A 142 4.97 -8.46 0.79
CA HIS A 142 4.84 -8.19 2.22
C HIS A 142 5.12 -6.72 2.53
N THR A 143 6.17 -6.11 1.95
CA THR A 143 6.53 -4.73 2.28
C THR A 143 5.60 -3.71 1.63
N GLY A 144 5.00 -4.03 0.49
CA GLY A 144 4.18 -3.09 -0.27
C GLY A 144 4.96 -1.86 -0.78
N ASN A 145 6.30 -1.94 -0.86
CA ASN A 145 7.19 -0.86 -1.33
C ASN A 145 7.43 -0.87 -2.85
N GLY A 146 6.71 -1.70 -3.61
CA GLY A 146 6.77 -1.69 -5.08
C GLY A 146 6.24 -0.38 -5.67
N ILE A 147 6.59 -0.09 -6.93
CA ILE A 147 5.98 1.03 -7.66
C ILE A 147 4.49 0.78 -7.94
N SER A 148 3.70 1.84 -8.05
CA SER A 148 2.31 1.76 -8.51
C SER A 148 2.22 1.55 -10.02
N SER A 149 1.05 1.15 -10.51
CA SER A 149 0.80 0.96 -11.93
C SER A 149 0.83 2.28 -12.72
N ARG A 150 0.36 3.39 -12.13
CA ARG A 150 0.50 4.75 -12.71
C ARG A 150 1.95 5.14 -12.90
N ARG A 151 2.76 4.94 -11.85
CA ARG A 151 4.21 5.17 -11.94
C ARG A 151 4.86 4.25 -12.97
N GLY A 152 4.44 2.99 -13.04
CA GLY A 152 4.90 2.04 -14.05
C GLY A 152 4.60 2.50 -15.47
N GLU A 153 3.38 3.00 -15.72
CA GLU A 153 2.94 3.54 -17.01
C GLU A 153 3.81 4.73 -17.43
N PHE A 154 3.96 5.71 -16.53
CA PHE A 154 4.83 6.86 -16.75
C PHE A 154 6.27 6.43 -17.06
N CYS A 155 6.86 5.60 -16.20
CA CYS A 155 8.25 5.18 -16.35
C CYS A 155 8.49 4.36 -17.62
N LEU A 156 7.53 3.55 -18.06
CA LEU A 156 7.61 2.80 -19.32
C LEU A 156 7.63 3.72 -20.53
N GLY A 157 6.74 4.70 -20.57
CA GLY A 157 6.76 5.73 -21.61
C GLY A 157 8.08 6.49 -21.62
N ALA A 158 8.52 6.95 -20.44
CA ALA A 158 9.70 7.76 -20.28
C ALA A 158 11.00 7.01 -20.62
N LEU A 159 11.06 5.72 -20.32
CA LEU A 159 12.18 4.87 -20.72
C LEU A 159 12.20 4.67 -22.24
N ARG A 160 11.04 4.46 -22.87
CA ARG A 160 10.91 4.29 -24.32
C ARG A 160 11.32 5.53 -25.10
N SER A 161 10.95 6.73 -24.64
CA SER A 161 11.34 8.00 -25.26
C SER A 161 12.79 8.41 -25.00
N GLY A 162 13.49 7.74 -24.07
CA GLY A 162 14.85 8.10 -23.68
C GLY A 162 14.92 9.24 -22.65
N PHE A 163 13.78 9.74 -22.16
CA PHE A 163 13.72 10.72 -21.08
C PHE A 163 14.27 10.15 -19.76
N LEU A 164 13.94 8.90 -19.45
CA LEU A 164 14.44 8.21 -18.26
C LEU A 164 15.71 7.42 -18.60
N VAL A 165 16.86 7.83 -18.06
CA VAL A 165 18.17 7.25 -18.36
C VAL A 165 18.82 6.63 -17.11
N GLU A 166 19.70 5.65 -17.35
CA GLU A 166 20.48 5.02 -16.28
C GLU A 166 21.42 6.04 -15.62
N ARG A 167 21.37 6.10 -14.29
CA ARG A 167 22.25 6.94 -13.48
C ARG A 167 23.61 6.26 -13.37
N LYS A 168 24.59 6.74 -14.13
CA LYS A 168 25.97 6.26 -14.01
C LYS A 168 26.52 6.62 -12.62
N SER A 169 26.94 5.61 -11.86
CA SER A 169 27.55 5.77 -10.54
C SER A 169 28.84 6.60 -10.70
N GLN A 170 28.88 7.81 -10.11
CA GLN A 170 30.08 8.66 -10.14
C GLN A 170 31.29 8.07 -9.37
N GLU A 171 31.11 6.93 -8.69
CA GLU A 171 32.20 6.25 -7.97
C GLU A 171 33.25 5.59 -8.88
N ALA A 172 32.91 5.28 -10.15
CA ALA A 172 33.87 4.66 -11.09
C ALA A 172 34.83 5.67 -11.76
N ASP A 173 34.44 6.94 -11.92
CA ASP A 173 35.25 7.94 -12.64
C ASP A 173 36.31 8.62 -11.76
N ALA A 174 36.20 8.54 -10.43
CA ALA A 174 37.21 9.08 -9.51
C ALA A 174 38.50 8.23 -9.51
N VAL A 175 38.42 6.94 -9.83
CA VAL A 175 39.59 6.04 -9.90
C VAL A 175 40.30 6.14 -11.26
N SER A 176 39.56 6.43 -12.34
CA SER A 176 40.07 6.60 -13.71
C SER A 176 40.85 7.91 -13.93
N ARG A 177 40.61 8.95 -13.11
CA ARG A 177 41.32 10.25 -13.22
C ARG A 177 42.63 10.35 -12.44
N ARG A 178 43.19 9.25 -11.92
CA ARG A 178 44.60 9.20 -11.47
C ARG A 178 45.51 8.76 -12.62
N ILE A 179 45.53 9.54 -13.70
CA ILE A 179 46.64 9.50 -14.66
C ILE A 179 47.86 10.10 -13.96
N CYS A 180 48.87 9.26 -13.77
CA CYS A 180 50.21 9.55 -13.27
C CYS A 180 50.76 10.87 -13.85
N LYS A 181 50.84 11.92 -13.01
CA LYS A 181 51.73 13.06 -13.31
C LYS A 181 53.11 12.71 -12.79
N GLY A 182 54.00 12.31 -13.71
CA GLY A 182 55.44 12.20 -13.45
C GLY A 182 56.06 13.54 -13.02
N PRO A 183 57.31 13.53 -12.50
CA PRO A 183 57.88 14.68 -11.82
C PRO A 183 58.13 15.86 -12.79
N ARG A 184 57.57 17.03 -12.47
CA ARG A 184 57.84 18.28 -13.19
C ARG A 184 59.26 18.78 -12.89
N ARG A 185 60.16 18.65 -13.86
CA ARG A 185 61.40 19.46 -13.91
C ARG A 185 61.70 19.86 -15.35
N TYR A 186 61.92 21.16 -15.54
CA TYR A 186 62.21 21.88 -16.79
C TYR A 186 61.05 21.99 -17.80
N GLN A 187 60.50 23.20 -17.90
CA GLN A 187 60.29 23.85 -19.20
C GLN A 187 60.11 25.36 -18.99
N GLY A 188 61.00 26.11 -19.64
CA GLY A 188 61.11 27.56 -19.59
C GLY A 188 60.18 28.26 -20.58
N ARG A 189 60.20 29.59 -20.46
CA ARG A 189 59.52 30.59 -21.31
C ARG A 189 60.04 30.57 -22.76
N ASP A 190 59.14 30.92 -23.69
CA ASP A 190 59.30 31.80 -24.88
C ASP A 190 58.30 31.34 -25.98
N SER A 191 57.27 32.11 -26.33
CA SER A 191 57.18 33.31 -27.22
C SER A 191 56.96 32.97 -28.72
N THR A 192 55.74 33.31 -29.17
CA THR A 192 55.33 33.93 -30.46
C THR A 192 55.79 33.40 -31.84
N SER A 193 54.81 33.01 -32.68
CA SER A 193 54.56 33.41 -34.09
C SER A 193 53.51 32.44 -34.68
N GLY A 194 52.39 32.78 -35.33
CA GLY A 194 52.04 33.94 -36.14
C GLY A 194 52.07 33.55 -37.63
N THR A 195 50.94 33.14 -38.23
CA THR A 195 50.64 33.36 -39.67
C THR A 195 49.18 33.04 -40.00
N ALA A 196 48.51 34.00 -40.65
CA ALA A 196 47.18 33.92 -41.25
C ALA A 196 47.28 33.94 -42.78
N ARG A 197 46.41 33.21 -43.50
CA ARG A 197 46.02 33.37 -44.93
C ARG A 197 44.65 32.69 -45.15
N THR A 198 43.55 33.43 -45.26
CA THR A 198 42.85 33.98 -46.45
C THR A 198 42.04 32.98 -47.32
N ASN A 199 40.72 33.15 -47.24
CA ASN A 199 39.60 32.94 -48.19
C ASN A 199 39.77 32.06 -49.44
N GLY A 200 38.84 31.08 -49.55
CA GLY A 200 38.39 30.48 -50.80
C GLY A 200 36.91 30.11 -50.69
N SER A 201 36.05 30.87 -51.38
CA SER A 201 34.62 30.64 -51.51
C SER A 201 34.34 29.54 -52.54
N HIS A 202 33.66 28.46 -52.13
CA HIS A 202 32.94 27.59 -53.06
C HIS A 202 31.54 27.29 -52.52
N ASN A 203 30.54 27.82 -53.23
CA ASN A 203 29.15 27.38 -53.17
C ASN A 203 29.05 25.93 -53.67
N GLN A 204 28.64 25.03 -52.79
CA GLN A 204 27.84 23.87 -53.17
C GLN A 204 26.69 23.72 -52.19
N SER A 205 25.49 23.88 -52.73
CA SER A 205 24.20 23.51 -52.16
C SER A 205 24.17 22.03 -51.79
N ARG A 206 23.77 21.69 -50.55
CA ARG A 206 22.83 20.60 -50.23
C ARG A 206 22.52 20.51 -48.73
N ASP A 207 21.23 20.38 -48.47
CA ASP A 207 20.52 19.72 -47.36
C ASP A 207 20.53 20.35 -45.96
N LEU A 208 19.46 21.11 -45.73
CA LEU A 208 18.84 21.40 -44.44
C LEU A 208 18.13 20.13 -43.91
N SER A 209 18.78 19.41 -43.00
CA SER A 209 18.09 18.47 -42.09
C SER A 209 18.99 18.10 -40.90
N SER A 210 18.98 18.91 -39.84
CA SER A 210 19.43 18.48 -38.49
C SER A 210 19.13 19.52 -37.41
N ILE A 211 17.92 20.10 -37.41
CA ILE A 211 17.39 20.82 -36.25
C ILE A 211 16.13 20.05 -35.83
N GLY A 212 16.31 19.06 -34.96
CA GLY A 212 15.23 18.18 -34.53
C GLY A 212 15.48 17.41 -33.23
N GLU A 213 16.43 17.84 -32.38
CA GLU A 213 16.73 17.15 -31.11
C GLU A 213 16.43 17.99 -29.86
N ALA A 214 15.97 19.24 -30.00
CA ALA A 214 15.60 20.11 -28.88
C ALA A 214 14.08 20.28 -28.67
N GLN A 215 13.26 19.62 -29.50
CA GLN A 215 11.80 19.78 -29.53
C GLN A 215 11.05 18.67 -28.77
N ASP A 216 11.65 17.47 -28.69
CA ASP A 216 11.05 16.25 -28.12
C ASP A 216 10.83 16.35 -26.59
N GLY A 217 11.76 17.01 -25.87
CA GLY A 217 11.65 17.19 -24.41
C GLY A 217 10.50 18.11 -23.98
N LYS A 218 10.16 19.11 -24.82
CA LYS A 218 9.03 20.01 -24.56
C LYS A 218 7.70 19.34 -24.87
N GLU A 219 7.62 18.54 -25.93
CA GLU A 219 6.43 17.73 -26.24
C GLU A 219 6.16 16.70 -25.14
N TYR A 220 7.17 16.15 -24.47
CA TYR A 220 6.96 15.20 -23.36
C TYR A 220 6.42 15.85 -22.08
N VAL A 221 6.93 17.05 -21.73
CA VAL A 221 6.40 17.85 -20.61
C VAL A 221 5.00 18.36 -20.95
N GLN A 222 4.79 18.81 -22.18
CA GLN A 222 3.49 19.22 -22.69
C GLN A 222 2.54 18.01 -22.83
N PHE A 223 3.01 16.79 -23.00
CA PHE A 223 2.20 15.55 -22.98
C PHE A 223 1.73 15.17 -21.57
N ILE A 224 2.56 15.44 -20.54
CA ILE A 224 2.10 15.42 -19.14
C ILE A 224 1.00 16.48 -18.92
N GLU A 225 1.03 17.59 -19.66
CA GLU A 225 0.02 18.65 -19.60
C GLU A 225 -1.23 18.40 -20.49
N GLU A 226 -1.09 17.76 -21.66
CA GLU A 226 -2.11 17.70 -22.72
C GLU A 226 -2.93 16.41 -22.74
N ARG A 227 -2.37 15.27 -22.33
CA ARG A 227 -3.11 13.98 -22.38
C ARG A 227 -4.21 13.89 -21.32
N PHE A 228 -4.23 14.82 -20.37
CA PHE A 228 -5.20 14.90 -19.30
C PHE A 228 -6.05 16.15 -19.50
N GLY A 229 -7.33 15.98 -19.85
CA GLY A 229 -8.31 17.07 -19.96
C GLY A 229 -8.62 17.82 -18.64
N ARG A 230 -7.68 17.88 -17.69
CA ARG A 230 -7.67 18.65 -16.45
C ARG A 230 -6.20 18.93 -16.07
N ASN A 231 -5.81 20.20 -16.11
CA ASN A 231 -4.53 20.74 -15.65
C ASN A 231 -4.02 20.07 -14.36
N LEU A 232 -2.92 19.30 -14.43
CA LEU A 232 -2.25 18.76 -13.25
C LEU A 232 -0.82 19.26 -13.15
N ASN A 233 -0.70 20.51 -12.72
CA ASN A 233 0.56 21.13 -12.34
C ASN A 233 1.12 20.40 -11.10
N VAL A 234 2.44 20.13 -11.05
CA VAL A 234 3.12 19.51 -9.89
C VAL A 234 2.84 20.24 -8.57
N SER A 235 2.52 21.53 -8.62
CA SER A 235 2.00 22.29 -7.47
C SER A 235 0.75 21.67 -6.82
N LEU A 236 -0.12 21.01 -7.58
CA LEU A 236 -1.29 20.30 -7.05
C LEU A 236 -0.90 19.03 -6.29
N ALA A 237 0.22 18.38 -6.60
CA ALA A 237 0.63 17.17 -5.89
C ALA A 237 1.06 17.49 -4.44
N ASP A 238 1.80 18.58 -4.23
CA ASP A 238 2.19 19.01 -2.89
C ASP A 238 1.00 19.55 -2.09
N GLN A 239 0.10 20.27 -2.75
CA GLN A 239 -1.19 20.67 -2.16
C GLN A 239 -2.05 19.46 -1.80
N ALA A 240 -2.11 18.45 -2.67
CA ALA A 240 -2.84 17.20 -2.43
C ALA A 240 -2.24 16.42 -1.26
N ARG A 241 -0.91 16.31 -1.17
CA ARG A 241 -0.22 15.73 0.00
C ARG A 241 -0.65 16.44 1.28
N LEU A 242 -0.60 17.77 1.29
CA LEU A 242 -0.97 18.56 2.45
C LEU A 242 -2.44 18.36 2.83
N ALA A 243 -3.35 18.40 1.86
CA ALA A 243 -4.78 18.19 2.09
C ALA A 243 -5.08 16.78 2.66
N VAL A 244 -4.46 15.73 2.10
CA VAL A 244 -4.58 14.35 2.60
C VAL A 244 -4.08 14.26 4.05
N ARG A 245 -2.91 14.84 4.35
CA ARG A 245 -2.37 14.85 5.73
C ARG A 245 -3.29 15.59 6.70
N ARG A 246 -3.85 16.74 6.30
CA ARG A 246 -4.80 17.52 7.12
C ARG A 246 -6.11 16.78 7.38
N ARG A 247 -6.66 16.06 6.38
CA ARG A 247 -7.83 15.18 6.57
C ARG A 247 -7.55 14.09 7.60
N ILE A 248 -6.39 13.43 7.50
CA ILE A 248 -5.99 12.37 8.45
C ILE A 248 -5.74 12.93 9.86
N ALA A 249 -5.13 14.10 9.98
CA ALA A 249 -4.93 14.77 11.26
C ALA A 249 -6.26 15.20 11.92
N GLY A 250 -7.39 15.17 11.18
CA GLY A 250 -8.69 15.63 11.65
C GLY A 250 -8.82 17.16 11.67
N VAL A 251 -7.95 17.87 10.93
CA VAL A 251 -8.05 19.33 10.75
C VAL A 251 -9.13 19.67 9.73
N LEU A 252 -9.44 18.73 8.82
CA LEU A 252 -10.51 18.84 7.82
C LEU A 252 -11.57 17.77 8.13
N THR A 253 -12.66 18.14 8.79
CA THR A 253 -13.72 17.20 9.24
C THR A 253 -14.98 17.25 8.39
N ALA A 254 -15.06 18.14 7.41
CA ALA A 254 -16.19 18.29 6.50
C ALA A 254 -15.82 17.87 5.07
N ASP A 255 -16.83 17.59 4.25
CA ASP A 255 -16.64 17.37 2.82
C ASP A 255 -16.22 18.69 2.17
N VAL A 256 -14.92 18.86 1.95
CA VAL A 256 -14.32 20.13 1.50
C VAL A 256 -13.46 19.94 0.26
N GLU A 257 -13.62 20.87 -0.67
CA GLU A 257 -12.83 20.96 -1.89
C GLU A 257 -11.39 21.38 -1.58
N LEU A 258 -10.47 21.07 -2.50
CA LEU A 258 -9.04 21.33 -2.31
C LEU A 258 -8.74 22.81 -1.97
N SER A 259 -9.43 23.76 -2.62
CA SER A 259 -9.25 25.19 -2.36
C SER A 259 -9.62 25.60 -0.93
N GLU A 260 -10.65 24.98 -0.35
CA GLU A 260 -11.11 25.24 1.02
C GLU A 260 -10.18 24.56 2.03
N ALA A 261 -9.77 23.32 1.74
CA ALA A 261 -8.81 22.56 2.53
C ALA A 261 -7.45 23.27 2.73
N LEU A 262 -7.04 24.07 1.75
CA LEU A 262 -5.80 24.85 1.81
C LEU A 262 -5.96 26.17 2.59
N GLN A 263 -7.17 26.72 2.68
CA GLN A 263 -7.46 27.99 3.38
C GLN A 263 -7.67 27.80 4.89
N GLU A 264 -8.16 26.65 5.32
CA GLU A 264 -8.28 26.33 6.74
C GLU A 264 -6.89 26.23 7.39
N THR A 265 -6.63 27.13 8.35
CA THR A 265 -5.28 27.37 8.90
C THR A 265 -5.05 26.81 10.30
N SER A 266 -6.09 26.32 11.00
CA SER A 266 -5.92 25.69 12.32
C SER A 266 -7.28 25.30 12.89
N GLY A 267 -7.60 24.00 12.87
CA GLY A 267 -8.58 23.38 13.77
C GLY A 267 -7.84 22.54 14.82
N GLU A 268 -8.46 22.29 15.98
CA GLU A 268 -7.97 21.22 16.86
C GLU A 268 -8.10 19.90 16.09
N GLY A 269 -6.97 19.23 15.83
CA GLY A 269 -6.97 17.91 15.18
C GLY A 269 -7.73 16.87 16.02
N ARG A 270 -7.84 15.63 15.52
CA ARG A 270 -8.57 14.55 16.22
C ARG A 270 -8.06 14.25 17.64
N VAL A 271 -6.84 14.70 17.94
CA VAL A 271 -6.26 14.77 19.28
C VAL A 271 -5.54 16.12 19.40
N ALA A 272 -5.59 16.74 20.58
CA ALA A 272 -4.88 18.00 20.85
C ALA A 272 -3.40 17.89 20.46
N GLY A 273 -2.87 18.88 19.73
CA GLY A 273 -1.47 18.89 19.29
C GLY A 273 -1.12 17.98 18.11
N LEU A 274 -2.08 17.23 17.56
CA LEU A 274 -1.89 16.50 16.30
C LEU A 274 -2.04 17.45 15.11
N THR A 275 -1.02 17.54 14.26
CA THR A 275 -1.03 18.35 13.03
C THR A 275 -0.66 17.51 11.81
N GLU A 276 -0.67 18.10 10.61
CA GLU A 276 -0.18 17.45 9.39
C GLU A 276 1.30 17.04 9.47
N ALA A 277 2.07 17.62 10.40
CA ALA A 277 3.49 17.31 10.57
C ALA A 277 3.72 15.91 11.19
N GLU A 278 2.73 15.37 11.88
CA GLU A 278 2.75 14.04 12.49
C GLU A 278 2.20 12.95 11.55
N VAL A 279 1.76 13.32 10.33
CA VAL A 279 1.18 12.40 9.35
C VAL A 279 2.16 12.12 8.22
N PHE A 280 2.55 10.86 8.10
CA PHE A 280 3.45 10.35 7.06
C PHE A 280 2.67 9.52 6.06
N LEU A 281 2.86 9.78 4.76
CA LEU A 281 2.19 9.04 3.70
C LEU A 281 3.11 7.98 3.10
N TYR A 282 2.51 6.85 2.71
CA TYR A 282 3.22 5.73 2.08
C TYR A 282 2.45 5.21 0.86
N PRO A 283 3.13 4.55 -0.11
CA PRO A 283 2.48 4.04 -1.32
C PRO A 283 1.35 3.03 -1.06
N THR A 284 1.40 2.31 0.06
CA THR A 284 0.38 1.31 0.43
C THR A 284 0.23 1.23 1.95
N GLY A 285 -0.89 0.65 2.43
CA GLY A 285 -1.07 0.33 3.85
C GLY A 285 0.04 -0.59 4.39
N MET A 286 0.43 -1.62 3.63
CA MET A 286 1.54 -2.50 4.03
C MET A 286 2.88 -1.77 4.09
N SER A 287 3.12 -0.81 3.21
CA SER A 287 4.30 0.06 3.28
C SER A 287 4.31 0.90 4.56
N SER A 288 3.14 1.31 5.05
CA SER A 288 3.02 2.03 6.33
C SER A 288 3.39 1.12 7.51
N ILE A 289 2.84 -0.09 7.56
CA ILE A 289 3.15 -1.10 8.60
C ILE A 289 4.64 -1.46 8.56
N PHE A 290 5.15 -1.75 7.37
CA PHE A 290 6.54 -2.12 7.15
C PHE A 290 7.50 -1.03 7.63
N ASN A 291 7.33 0.19 7.13
CA ASN A 291 8.23 1.28 7.49
C ASN A 291 8.09 1.66 8.96
N THR A 292 6.89 1.61 9.55
CA THR A 292 6.68 1.78 10.99
C THR A 292 7.52 0.78 11.80
N HIS A 293 7.52 -0.50 11.41
CA HIS A 293 8.37 -1.50 12.04
C HIS A 293 9.87 -1.18 11.90
N GLN A 294 10.31 -0.75 10.72
CA GLN A 294 11.71 -0.36 10.50
C GLN A 294 12.11 0.88 11.33
N MET A 295 11.22 1.88 11.48
CA MET A 295 11.48 3.05 12.31
C MET A 295 11.58 2.68 13.79
N LEU A 296 10.75 1.74 14.26
CA LEU A 296 10.84 1.20 15.61
C LEU A 296 12.18 0.46 15.83
N LEU A 297 12.57 -0.40 14.90
CA LEU A 297 13.85 -1.10 14.94
C LEU A 297 15.06 -0.15 14.96
N ALA A 298 14.98 0.96 14.23
CA ALA A 298 16.01 1.99 14.20
C ALA A 298 16.05 2.83 15.49
N SER A 299 14.89 3.19 16.03
CA SER A 299 14.78 4.07 17.21
C SER A 299 14.97 3.35 18.55
N ARG A 300 14.50 2.10 18.66
CA ARG A 300 14.45 1.33 19.92
C ARG A 300 15.37 0.11 19.94
N GLY A 301 15.99 -0.23 18.80
CA GLY A 301 16.92 -1.34 18.69
C GLY A 301 16.29 -2.64 18.20
N GLN A 302 17.10 -3.70 18.17
CA GLN A 302 16.76 -4.98 17.55
C GLN A 302 16.13 -5.93 18.58
N LEU A 303 14.84 -5.72 18.90
CA LEU A 303 14.03 -6.63 19.73
C LEU A 303 12.93 -7.32 18.92
N LYS A 304 12.40 -8.44 19.44
CA LYS A 304 11.25 -9.14 18.84
C LYS A 304 9.99 -8.28 18.96
N SER A 305 9.11 -8.36 17.97
CA SER A 305 7.79 -7.71 18.01
C SER A 305 6.70 -8.68 18.46
N ILE A 306 5.56 -8.15 18.89
CA ILE A 306 4.35 -8.91 19.19
C ILE A 306 3.32 -8.61 18.09
N CYS A 307 2.65 -9.65 17.62
CA CYS A 307 1.51 -9.56 16.73
C CYS A 307 0.28 -10.06 17.48
N PHE A 308 -0.64 -9.16 17.82
CA PHE A 308 -1.77 -9.45 18.70
C PHE A 308 -3.11 -9.39 17.94
N GLY A 309 -3.89 -10.45 18.06
CA GLY A 309 -5.04 -10.74 17.21
C GLY A 309 -4.64 -11.51 15.96
N PHE A 310 -5.61 -11.73 15.07
CA PHE A 310 -5.41 -12.33 13.76
C PHE A 310 -5.38 -11.21 12.71
N PRO A 311 -4.28 -10.44 12.57
CA PRO A 311 -4.23 -9.39 11.59
C PRO A 311 -4.08 -9.97 10.20
N TYR A 312 -4.14 -9.08 9.22
CA TYR A 312 -3.74 -9.36 7.87
C TYR A 312 -2.40 -10.09 7.81
N ILE A 313 -2.37 -11.25 7.15
CA ILE A 313 -1.25 -12.19 7.21
C ILE A 313 0.11 -11.57 6.89
N ASP A 314 0.15 -10.63 5.95
CA ASP A 314 1.40 -10.01 5.55
C ASP A 314 2.02 -9.18 6.68
N SER A 315 1.22 -8.65 7.62
CA SER A 315 1.71 -7.96 8.84
C SER A 315 2.50 -8.93 9.71
N LEU A 316 1.96 -10.13 9.96
CA LEU A 316 2.69 -11.18 10.68
C LEU A 316 3.98 -11.57 9.95
N LYS A 317 3.94 -11.72 8.62
CA LYS A 317 5.14 -12.05 7.83
C LYS A 317 6.18 -10.94 7.87
N ILE A 318 5.80 -9.66 7.92
CA ILE A 318 6.73 -8.54 8.10
C ILE A 318 7.52 -8.73 9.39
N LEU A 319 6.80 -8.88 10.51
CA LEU A 319 7.40 -8.98 11.85
C LEU A 319 8.28 -10.22 12.01
N GLN A 320 7.97 -11.30 11.31
CA GLN A 320 8.78 -12.53 11.30
C GLN A 320 10.06 -12.42 10.46
N LYS A 321 10.03 -11.67 9.34
CA LYS A 321 11.08 -11.70 8.32
C LYS A 321 12.08 -10.56 8.43
N TRP A 322 11.67 -9.38 8.91
CA TRP A 322 12.51 -8.19 8.98
C TRP A 322 12.70 -7.74 10.42
N GLY A 323 13.67 -8.35 11.11
CA GLY A 323 13.98 -8.08 12.52
C GLY A 323 14.25 -9.39 13.28
N PRO A 324 14.35 -9.34 14.61
CA PRO A 324 14.64 -10.51 15.45
C PRO A 324 13.52 -11.56 15.55
N GLY A 325 12.36 -11.32 14.94
CA GLY A 325 11.21 -12.24 14.91
C GLY A 325 9.98 -11.71 15.65
N CYS A 326 8.96 -12.56 15.72
CA CYS A 326 7.62 -12.19 16.20
C CYS A 326 7.07 -13.21 17.20
N LEU A 327 6.48 -12.73 18.30
CA LEU A 327 5.58 -13.50 19.16
C LEU A 327 4.14 -13.27 18.68
N PHE A 328 3.43 -14.35 18.36
CA PHE A 328 2.12 -14.29 17.73
C PHE A 328 1.01 -14.77 18.69
N TYR A 329 0.04 -13.91 18.94
CA TYR A 329 -1.17 -14.17 19.72
C TYR A 329 -2.40 -14.07 18.82
N GLY A 330 -2.65 -15.13 18.04
CA GLY A 330 -3.68 -15.12 17.00
C GLY A 330 -5.12 -15.05 17.50
N ASN A 331 -5.41 -15.48 18.75
CA ASN A 331 -6.77 -15.39 19.28
C ASN A 331 -7.13 -13.95 19.66
N GLY A 332 -6.13 -13.15 20.07
CA GLY A 332 -6.30 -11.79 20.54
C GLY A 332 -7.18 -11.72 21.80
N SER A 333 -7.13 -12.77 22.63
CA SER A 333 -8.02 -12.92 23.78
C SER A 333 -7.44 -12.33 25.07
N SER A 334 -8.24 -12.33 26.15
CA SER A 334 -7.73 -11.91 27.46
C SER A 334 -6.65 -12.86 27.99
N GLU A 335 -6.78 -14.15 27.69
CA GLU A 335 -5.82 -15.19 28.08
C GLU A 335 -4.47 -15.00 27.37
N ASP A 336 -4.48 -14.55 26.11
CA ASP A 336 -3.25 -14.17 25.40
C ASP A 336 -2.53 -13.00 26.11
N LEU A 337 -3.28 -12.05 26.68
CA LEU A 337 -2.71 -10.96 27.49
C LEU A 337 -2.21 -11.44 28.85
N ASP A 338 -2.82 -12.48 29.44
CA ASP A 338 -2.35 -13.12 30.67
C ASP A 338 -1.00 -13.82 30.45
N ASP A 339 -0.83 -14.54 29.34
CA ASP A 339 0.46 -15.14 28.95
C ASP A 339 1.51 -14.06 28.66
N LEU A 340 1.14 -13.01 27.93
CA LEU A 340 2.04 -11.88 27.65
C LEU A 340 2.53 -11.23 28.94
N GLU A 341 1.62 -10.92 29.88
CA GLU A 341 2.01 -10.33 31.16
C GLU A 341 2.93 -11.26 31.95
N SER A 342 2.66 -12.57 31.97
CA SER A 342 3.50 -13.56 32.63
C SER A 342 4.92 -13.61 32.06
N ARG A 343 5.07 -13.57 30.73
CA ARG A 343 6.37 -13.50 30.05
C ARG A 343 7.13 -12.21 30.38
N LEU A 344 6.44 -11.08 30.35
CA LEU A 344 7.03 -9.78 30.67
C LEU A 344 7.54 -9.73 32.12
N GLN A 345 6.79 -10.32 33.06
CA GLN A 345 7.20 -10.51 34.46
C GLN A 345 8.42 -11.42 34.59
N ALA A 346 8.51 -12.48 33.77
CA ALA A 346 9.65 -13.39 33.73
C ALA A 346 10.91 -12.79 33.09
N GLY A 347 10.81 -11.61 32.47
CA GLY A 347 11.95 -10.85 31.94
C GLY A 347 11.98 -10.68 30.43
N ASP A 348 11.01 -11.24 29.69
CA ASP A 348 10.93 -11.02 28.24
C ASP A 348 10.73 -9.53 27.94
N ARG A 349 11.35 -9.04 26.86
CA ARG A 349 11.23 -7.66 26.38
C ARG A 349 10.99 -7.66 24.88
N PHE A 350 10.16 -6.71 24.45
CA PHE A 350 9.70 -6.63 23.07
C PHE A 350 9.90 -5.22 22.52
N LEU A 351 10.06 -5.14 21.21
CA LEU A 351 10.16 -3.88 20.48
C LEU A 351 8.86 -3.09 20.57
N ALA A 352 7.79 -3.75 20.12
CA ALA A 352 6.46 -3.19 19.97
C ALA A 352 5.41 -4.29 19.84
N LEU A 353 4.16 -3.95 20.14
CA LEU A 353 2.96 -4.75 19.87
C LEU A 353 2.18 -4.12 18.72
N PHE A 354 1.90 -4.92 17.69
CA PHE A 354 1.08 -4.56 16.54
C PHE A 354 -0.28 -5.24 16.65
N THR A 355 -1.36 -4.49 16.43
CA THR A 355 -2.72 -5.01 16.45
C THR A 355 -3.65 -4.23 15.51
N GLU A 356 -4.72 -4.85 15.04
CA GLU A 356 -5.79 -4.20 14.27
C GLU A 356 -6.94 -3.81 15.19
N PHE A 357 -7.64 -2.71 14.89
CA PHE A 357 -8.82 -2.30 15.64
C PHE A 357 -9.97 -1.84 14.72
N PRO A 358 -11.07 -2.61 14.64
CA PRO A 358 -11.19 -4.02 15.05
C PRO A 358 -10.41 -4.93 14.09
N GLY A 359 -10.12 -6.18 14.49
CA GLY A 359 -9.40 -7.14 13.65
C GLY A 359 -10.24 -7.70 12.51
N ASN A 360 -9.67 -7.90 11.32
CA ASN A 360 -10.36 -8.53 10.17
C ASN A 360 -10.01 -10.04 10.06
N PRO A 361 -10.99 -10.96 9.88
CA PRO A 361 -12.37 -10.73 9.43
C PRO A 361 -13.45 -10.84 10.51
N LEU A 362 -13.10 -11.24 11.74
CA LEU A 362 -14.07 -11.53 12.82
C LEU A 362 -14.51 -10.26 13.59
N LEU A 363 -13.85 -9.14 13.34
CA LEU A 363 -14.19 -7.81 13.88
C LEU A 363 -14.22 -7.76 15.40
N LYS A 364 -13.33 -8.54 16.02
CA LYS A 364 -13.05 -8.50 17.45
C LYS A 364 -12.16 -7.29 17.76
N SER A 365 -12.45 -6.61 18.87
CA SER A 365 -11.66 -5.47 19.34
C SER A 365 -10.75 -5.90 20.49
N PRO A 366 -9.42 -5.71 20.40
CA PRO A 366 -8.50 -6.01 21.50
C PRO A 366 -8.68 -5.01 22.66
N ASP A 367 -8.31 -5.42 23.88
CA ASP A 367 -8.30 -4.51 25.05
C ASP A 367 -7.09 -3.57 24.98
N LEU A 368 -7.24 -2.48 24.23
CA LEU A 368 -6.18 -1.48 24.06
C LEU A 368 -5.80 -0.78 25.37
N ARG A 369 -6.71 -0.71 26.36
CA ARG A 369 -6.39 -0.11 27.67
C ARG A 369 -5.42 -1.01 28.43
N ARG A 370 -5.68 -2.32 28.46
CA ARG A 370 -4.78 -3.30 29.06
C ARG A 370 -3.45 -3.38 28.31
N ILE A 371 -3.48 -3.36 26.97
CA ILE A 371 -2.26 -3.33 26.14
C ILE A 371 -1.41 -2.09 26.47
N ARG A 372 -2.02 -0.89 26.54
CA ARG A 372 -1.31 0.35 26.88
C ARG A 372 -0.68 0.28 28.26
N GLN A 373 -1.40 -0.23 29.26
CA GLN A 373 -0.88 -0.41 30.63
C GLN A 373 0.34 -1.35 30.67
N LEU A 374 0.30 -2.45 29.92
CA LEU A 374 1.44 -3.37 29.80
C LEU A 374 2.62 -2.70 29.08
N ALA A 375 2.34 -1.97 28.00
CA ALA A 375 3.34 -1.24 27.22
C ALA A 375 4.08 -0.20 28.07
N ASP A 376 3.36 0.56 28.89
CA ASP A 376 3.94 1.57 29.80
C ASP A 376 4.77 0.92 30.91
N LYS A 377 4.30 -0.21 31.46
CA LYS A 377 4.98 -0.93 32.55
C LYS A 377 6.26 -1.63 32.09
N TYR A 378 6.28 -2.16 30.88
CA TYR A 378 7.36 -3.02 30.38
C TYR A 378 8.13 -2.45 29.19
N ASP A 379 7.90 -1.18 28.84
CA ASP A 379 8.67 -0.39 27.88
C ASP A 379 8.71 -0.99 26.46
N PHE A 380 7.53 -1.19 25.86
CA PHE A 380 7.39 -1.53 24.42
C PHE A 380 6.38 -0.59 23.74
N ALA A 381 6.55 -0.35 22.43
CA ALA A 381 5.64 0.54 21.70
C ALA A 381 4.33 -0.16 21.31
N VAL A 382 3.26 0.62 21.10
CA VAL A 382 1.98 0.11 20.60
C VAL A 382 1.71 0.70 19.21
N VAL A 383 1.51 -0.18 18.24
CA VAL A 383 1.11 0.16 16.87
C VAL A 383 -0.28 -0.38 16.61
N VAL A 384 -1.21 0.51 16.27
CA VAL A 384 -2.60 0.13 15.96
C VAL A 384 -2.87 0.38 14.48
N ASP A 385 -3.31 -0.65 13.76
CA ASP A 385 -3.89 -0.50 12.43
C ASP A 385 -5.39 -0.23 12.56
N GLU A 386 -5.78 1.01 12.24
CA GLU A 386 -7.18 1.47 12.33
C GLU A 386 -7.92 1.37 10.99
N THR A 387 -7.38 0.67 9.98
CA THR A 387 -7.95 0.61 8.62
C THR A 387 -9.44 0.26 8.59
N VAL A 388 -9.85 -0.75 9.36
CA VAL A 388 -11.24 -1.24 9.37
C VAL A 388 -12.13 -0.30 10.17
N GLY A 389 -11.65 0.11 11.33
CA GLY A 389 -12.39 1.00 12.21
C GLY A 389 -12.58 2.38 11.61
N ASN A 390 -11.57 2.90 10.92
CA ASN A 390 -11.40 4.25 10.37
C ASN A 390 -11.47 5.39 11.40
N PHE A 391 -10.70 6.45 11.17
CA PHE A 391 -10.49 7.51 12.16
C PHE A 391 -11.70 8.46 12.37
N LEU A 392 -12.79 8.30 11.61
CA LEU A 392 -14.05 9.01 11.89
C LEU A 392 -14.93 8.24 12.86
N ASN A 393 -14.89 6.92 12.82
CA ASN A 393 -15.68 6.07 13.72
C ASN A 393 -14.99 5.83 15.07
N ILE A 394 -13.66 5.73 15.09
CA ILE A 394 -12.87 5.44 16.28
C ILE A 394 -11.70 6.41 16.45
N ASN A 395 -11.24 6.57 17.69
CA ASN A 395 -10.01 7.28 18.00
C ASN A 395 -9.12 6.43 18.92
N VAL A 396 -8.20 5.68 18.32
CA VAL A 396 -7.28 4.77 19.04
C VAL A 396 -5.94 5.40 19.38
N LEU A 397 -5.66 6.59 18.84
CA LEU A 397 -4.39 7.30 19.05
C LEU A 397 -4.04 7.48 20.55
N PRO A 398 -4.99 7.75 21.47
CA PRO A 398 -4.68 7.84 22.91
C PRO A 398 -4.09 6.57 23.55
N SER A 399 -4.19 5.41 22.90
CA SER A 399 -3.61 4.14 23.38
C SER A 399 -2.50 3.60 22.48
N ALA A 400 -2.09 4.35 21.46
CA ALA A 400 -1.05 3.95 20.51
C ALA A 400 0.12 4.94 20.52
N ASP A 401 1.32 4.45 20.21
CA ASP A 401 2.47 5.31 19.89
C ASP A 401 2.46 5.71 18.41
N ILE A 402 2.02 4.78 17.55
CA ILE A 402 1.87 4.98 16.11
C ILE A 402 0.54 4.36 15.67
N VAL A 403 -0.23 5.09 14.88
CA VAL A 403 -1.43 4.56 14.24
C VAL A 403 -1.20 4.47 12.74
N VAL A 404 -1.46 3.31 12.14
CA VAL A 404 -1.33 3.09 10.70
C VAL A 404 -2.71 2.89 10.06
N SER A 405 -2.84 3.27 8.80
CA SER A 405 -4.08 3.12 8.02
C SER A 405 -3.80 2.81 6.56
N SER A 406 -4.61 1.94 5.96
CA SER A 406 -4.66 1.74 4.52
C SER A 406 -5.61 2.75 3.86
N LEU A 407 -5.03 3.76 3.21
CA LEU A 407 -5.79 4.78 2.48
C LEU A 407 -6.40 4.23 1.17
N THR A 408 -5.92 3.07 0.71
CA THR A 408 -6.50 2.31 -0.43
C THR A 408 -7.98 1.96 -0.24
N LYS A 409 -8.43 1.87 1.02
CA LYS A 409 -9.74 1.36 1.40
C LYS A 409 -10.75 2.50 1.43
N ILE A 410 -11.50 2.61 2.52
CA ILE A 410 -12.64 3.50 2.65
C ILE A 410 -12.29 4.98 2.54
N PHE A 411 -11.04 5.34 2.86
CA PHE A 411 -10.53 6.70 2.64
C PHE A 411 -10.57 7.08 1.16
N SER A 412 -10.12 6.19 0.26
CA SER A 412 -10.25 6.43 -1.18
C SER A 412 -11.62 6.03 -1.74
N GLY A 413 -12.21 4.90 -1.36
CA GLY A 413 -13.51 4.43 -1.86
C GLY A 413 -13.59 3.98 -3.33
N ASP A 414 -12.78 4.55 -4.22
CA ASP A 414 -12.91 4.38 -5.69
C ASP A 414 -12.23 3.13 -6.27
N SER A 415 -11.49 2.36 -5.48
CA SER A 415 -10.79 1.15 -5.94
C SER A 415 -9.81 1.38 -7.12
N ASN A 416 -9.25 2.59 -7.25
CA ASN A 416 -8.35 2.96 -8.36
C ASN A 416 -6.98 3.47 -7.90
N VAL A 417 -6.70 3.56 -6.61
CA VAL A 417 -5.43 4.08 -6.08
C VAL A 417 -5.07 3.38 -4.79
N MET A 418 -3.77 3.17 -4.57
CA MET A 418 -3.25 2.68 -3.30
C MET A 418 -2.64 3.81 -2.48
N GLY A 419 -2.74 3.69 -1.17
CA GLY A 419 -2.07 4.57 -0.25
C GLY A 419 -2.06 3.99 1.16
N GLY A 420 -1.20 4.54 1.99
CA GLY A 420 -1.15 4.27 3.41
C GLY A 420 -0.69 5.49 4.19
N SER A 421 -0.93 5.47 5.49
CA SER A 421 -0.41 6.49 6.40
C SER A 421 0.10 5.89 7.70
N ALA A 422 1.03 6.60 8.33
CA ALA A 422 1.40 6.43 9.72
C ALA A 422 1.26 7.78 10.44
N VAL A 423 0.63 7.77 11.60
CA VAL A 423 0.38 8.93 12.45
C VAL A 423 1.13 8.72 13.76
N LEU A 424 2.06 9.62 14.09
CA LEU A 424 2.76 9.60 15.37
C LEU A 424 1.88 10.23 16.45
N ASN A 425 1.78 9.59 17.61
CA ASN A 425 1.08 10.18 18.75
C ASN A 425 1.95 11.27 19.41
N PRO A 426 1.55 12.56 19.38
CA PRO A 426 2.31 13.64 20.02
C PRO A 426 2.41 13.52 21.55
N HIS A 427 1.53 12.72 22.16
CA HIS A 427 1.53 12.45 23.61
C HIS A 427 2.13 11.09 23.97
N GLY A 428 2.62 10.33 22.99
CA GLY A 428 3.24 9.03 23.21
C GLY A 428 4.61 9.16 23.89
N CYS A 429 4.95 8.21 24.77
CA CYS A 429 6.21 8.24 25.50
C CYS A 429 7.45 8.13 24.58
N PHE A 430 7.28 7.56 23.39
CA PHE A 430 8.34 7.43 22.38
C PHE A 430 8.31 8.53 21.30
N TYR A 431 7.47 9.55 21.44
CA TYR A 431 7.23 10.54 20.40
C TYR A 431 8.52 11.23 19.93
N HIS A 432 9.36 11.73 20.84
CA HIS A 432 10.57 12.47 20.47
C HIS A 432 11.58 11.59 19.70
N SER A 433 11.87 10.38 20.19
CA SER A 433 12.80 9.46 19.52
C SER A 433 12.27 8.98 18.17
N LEU A 434 10.95 8.74 18.08
CA LEU A 434 10.31 8.37 16.82
C LEU A 434 10.35 9.53 15.84
N ARG A 435 10.00 10.75 16.27
CA ARG A 435 10.01 11.94 15.42
C ARG A 435 11.41 12.21 14.86
N GLU A 436 12.46 12.11 15.67
CA GLU A 436 13.84 12.24 15.22
C GLU A 436 14.19 11.16 14.18
N THR A 437 13.84 9.90 14.45
CA THR A 437 14.09 8.79 13.52
C THR A 437 13.35 8.99 12.19
N PHE A 438 12.07 9.35 12.23
CA PHE A 438 11.28 9.65 11.03
C PHE A 438 11.86 10.84 10.25
N ALA A 439 12.36 11.88 10.93
CA ALA A 439 12.98 13.02 10.26
C ALA A 439 14.25 12.66 9.46
N HIS A 440 14.96 11.60 9.87
CA HIS A 440 16.17 11.14 9.19
C HIS A 440 15.92 10.01 8.18
N GLU A 441 14.99 9.12 8.46
CA GLU A 441 14.84 7.85 7.75
C GLU A 441 13.65 7.81 6.77
N TYR A 442 12.66 8.69 6.92
CA TYR A 442 11.48 8.71 6.07
C TYR A 442 11.79 9.15 4.64
N GLU A 443 11.31 8.37 3.67
CA GLU A 443 11.29 8.74 2.25
C GLU A 443 9.83 8.84 1.78
N ASP A 444 9.41 10.01 1.29
CA ASP A 444 8.12 10.14 0.60
C ASP A 444 8.20 9.47 -0.77
N ASN A 445 7.79 8.20 -0.80
CA ASN A 445 7.76 7.37 -2.00
C ASN A 445 6.40 7.38 -2.71
N VAL A 446 5.44 8.20 -2.26
CA VAL A 446 4.10 8.27 -2.87
C VAL A 446 4.20 8.98 -4.22
N TRP A 447 3.69 8.31 -5.26
CA TRP A 447 3.69 8.88 -6.61
C TRP A 447 2.76 10.10 -6.70
N ALA A 448 3.18 11.11 -7.47
CA ALA A 448 2.47 12.39 -7.57
C ALA A 448 1.02 12.23 -8.07
N GLU A 449 0.77 11.38 -9.06
CA GLU A 449 -0.60 11.15 -9.52
C GLU A 449 -1.42 10.34 -8.51
N ASP A 450 -0.81 9.39 -7.80
CA ASP A 450 -1.53 8.61 -6.80
C ASP A 450 -2.01 9.50 -5.65
N VAL A 451 -1.19 10.45 -5.17
CA VAL A 451 -1.64 11.37 -4.11
C VAL A 451 -2.75 12.32 -4.57
N VAL A 452 -2.76 12.72 -5.84
CA VAL A 452 -3.85 13.52 -6.42
C VAL A 452 -5.16 12.73 -6.45
N PHE A 453 -5.11 11.46 -6.88
CA PHE A 453 -6.29 10.59 -6.85
C PHE A 453 -6.74 10.32 -5.41
N LEU A 454 -5.82 10.08 -4.47
CA LEU A 454 -6.15 9.94 -3.06
C LEU A 454 -6.83 11.18 -2.49
N GLU A 455 -6.33 12.38 -2.80
CA GLU A 455 -6.98 13.63 -2.40
C GLU A 455 -8.37 13.73 -3.01
N ARG A 456 -8.50 13.58 -4.32
CA ARG A 456 -9.80 13.71 -4.99
C ARG A 456 -10.83 12.75 -4.42
N ASN A 457 -10.46 11.48 -4.27
CA ASN A 457 -11.39 10.43 -3.87
C ASN A 457 -11.72 10.44 -2.36
N SER A 458 -11.00 11.23 -1.55
CA SER A 458 -11.25 11.36 -0.10
C SER A 458 -12.05 12.61 0.28
N ARG A 459 -12.53 13.39 -0.70
CA ARG A 459 -13.32 14.62 -0.46
C ARG A 459 -14.67 14.35 0.19
N ASP A 460 -15.32 13.26 -0.17
CA ASP A 460 -16.61 12.77 0.30
C ASP A 460 -16.47 11.70 1.39
N PHE A 461 -15.29 11.59 2.02
CA PHE A 461 -15.00 10.54 2.99
C PHE A 461 -15.96 10.56 4.19
N ALA A 462 -16.36 11.74 4.68
CA ALA A 462 -17.21 11.85 5.86
C ALA A 462 -18.65 11.40 5.57
N SER A 463 -19.28 11.95 4.53
CA SER A 463 -20.65 11.57 4.12
C SER A 463 -20.73 10.11 3.69
N ARG A 464 -19.69 9.59 3.03
CA ARG A 464 -19.56 8.17 2.68
C ARG A 464 -19.62 7.27 3.91
N ILE A 465 -18.85 7.58 4.95
CA ILE A 465 -18.81 6.80 6.20
C ILE A 465 -20.17 6.83 6.90
N GLU A 466 -20.84 7.97 6.95
CA GLU A 466 -22.17 8.09 7.55
C GLU A 466 -23.19 7.16 6.88
N LYS A 467 -23.29 7.21 5.54
CA LYS A 467 -24.19 6.33 4.78
C LYS A 467 -23.85 4.86 5.00
N ILE A 468 -22.58 4.50 4.87
CA ILE A 468 -22.12 3.11 5.00
C ILE A 468 -22.39 2.57 6.41
N ASN A 469 -22.11 3.32 7.46
CA ASN A 469 -22.38 2.91 8.84
C ASN A 469 -23.87 2.57 9.02
N LYS A 470 -24.75 3.47 8.58
CA LYS A 470 -26.21 3.29 8.71
C LYS A 470 -26.70 2.07 7.95
N THR A 471 -26.33 1.95 6.68
CA THR A 471 -26.76 0.81 5.84
C THR A 471 -26.22 -0.51 6.41
N THR A 472 -24.96 -0.55 6.85
CA THR A 472 -24.33 -1.78 7.35
C THR A 472 -24.99 -2.29 8.62
N GLU A 473 -25.29 -1.39 9.56
CA GLU A 473 -25.96 -1.74 10.80
C GLU A 473 -27.29 -2.42 10.56
N ILE A 474 -28.08 -1.85 9.66
CA ILE A 474 -29.37 -2.37 9.25
C ILE A 474 -29.26 -3.75 8.59
N ILE A 475 -28.31 -3.91 7.66
CA ILE A 475 -28.09 -5.18 6.97
C ILE A 475 -27.59 -6.27 7.93
N ALA A 476 -26.68 -5.93 8.85
CA ALA A 476 -26.16 -6.87 9.84
C ALA A 476 -27.26 -7.34 10.80
N GLU A 477 -28.16 -6.45 11.23
CA GLU A 477 -29.33 -6.78 12.05
C GLU A 477 -30.31 -7.69 11.30
N MET A 478 -30.61 -7.39 10.03
CA MET A 478 -31.46 -8.24 9.20
C MET A 478 -30.91 -9.67 9.04
N LEU A 479 -29.59 -9.80 8.84
CA LEU A 479 -28.93 -11.09 8.72
C LEU A 479 -28.91 -11.85 10.05
N LEU A 480 -28.78 -11.16 11.18
CA LEU A 480 -28.82 -11.76 12.52
C LEU A 480 -30.19 -12.37 12.84
N GLU A 481 -31.27 -11.79 12.35
CA GLU A 481 -32.64 -12.29 12.54
C GLU A 481 -32.97 -13.53 11.67
N SER A 482 -32.16 -13.81 10.65
CA SER A 482 -32.41 -14.92 9.73
C SER A 482 -31.96 -16.27 10.33
N PRO A 483 -32.84 -17.29 10.40
CA PRO A 483 -32.47 -18.62 10.89
C PRO A 483 -31.49 -19.37 9.96
N LEU A 484 -31.35 -18.90 8.71
CA LEU A 484 -30.43 -19.45 7.72
C LEU A 484 -28.98 -19.06 8.01
N VAL A 485 -28.76 -17.95 8.73
CA VAL A 485 -27.43 -17.46 9.07
C VAL A 485 -27.00 -18.06 10.41
N LYS A 486 -25.81 -18.65 10.46
CA LYS A 486 -25.24 -19.25 11.67
C LYS A 486 -24.66 -18.19 12.60
N ASN A 487 -23.83 -17.28 12.07
CA ASN A 487 -23.22 -16.19 12.83
C ASN A 487 -23.10 -14.94 11.97
N VAL A 488 -23.22 -13.78 12.63
CA VAL A 488 -22.88 -12.46 12.07
C VAL A 488 -21.75 -11.84 12.89
N TYR A 489 -20.65 -11.52 12.24
CA TYR A 489 -19.49 -10.85 12.82
C TYR A 489 -19.52 -9.37 12.42
N TYR A 490 -19.93 -8.50 13.34
CA TYR A 490 -19.99 -7.04 13.18
C TYR A 490 -19.67 -6.39 14.54
N PRO A 491 -18.89 -5.29 14.64
CA PRO A 491 -18.45 -4.77 15.94
C PRO A 491 -19.59 -4.46 16.92
N LYS A 492 -20.75 -4.01 16.42
CA LYS A 492 -21.95 -3.77 17.25
C LYS A 492 -22.56 -5.05 17.84
N LEU A 493 -22.37 -6.18 17.18
CA LEU A 493 -22.93 -7.49 17.55
C LEU A 493 -21.89 -8.40 18.24
N ASN A 494 -20.62 -8.00 18.26
CA ASN A 494 -19.54 -8.79 18.80
C ASN A 494 -19.51 -8.72 20.35
N PRO A 495 -19.20 -9.81 21.07
CA PRO A 495 -19.00 -9.75 22.53
C PRO A 495 -17.94 -8.73 22.99
N SER A 496 -16.96 -8.42 22.14
CA SER A 496 -15.94 -7.36 22.39
C SER A 496 -16.45 -5.93 22.16
N LYS A 497 -17.75 -5.72 21.88
CA LYS A 497 -18.35 -4.40 21.70
C LYS A 497 -17.99 -3.38 22.80
N PRO A 498 -17.95 -3.72 24.11
CA PRO A 498 -17.56 -2.75 25.13
C PRO A 498 -16.12 -2.22 24.94
N LEU A 499 -15.22 -3.03 24.38
CA LEU A 499 -13.85 -2.62 24.03
C LEU A 499 -13.85 -1.70 22.81
N TYR A 500 -14.70 -1.96 21.81
CA TYR A 500 -14.91 -1.06 20.67
C TYR A 500 -15.45 0.31 21.11
N ASP A 501 -16.53 0.31 21.89
CA ASP A 501 -17.22 1.51 22.36
C ASP A 501 -16.32 2.41 23.21
N ALA A 502 -15.32 1.83 23.89
CA ALA A 502 -14.33 2.59 24.66
C ALA A 502 -13.49 3.54 23.81
N PHE A 503 -13.40 3.30 22.50
CA PHE A 503 -12.64 4.10 21.53
C PHE A 503 -13.50 4.66 20.39
N ARG A 504 -14.81 4.38 20.39
CA ARG A 504 -15.75 4.94 19.41
C ARG A 504 -15.87 6.46 19.62
N THR A 505 -15.79 7.23 18.55
CA THR A 505 -16.02 8.68 18.62
C THR A 505 -17.49 8.96 18.92
N GLN A 506 -17.80 10.18 19.37
CA GLN A 506 -19.17 10.56 19.76
C GLN A 506 -20.21 10.29 18.66
N ASN A 507 -19.85 10.56 17.40
CA ASN A 507 -20.70 10.37 16.22
C ASN A 507 -20.29 9.16 15.38
N GLY A 508 -19.34 8.35 15.87
CA GLY A 508 -18.76 7.24 15.11
C GLY A 508 -19.69 6.04 15.01
N GLY A 509 -19.70 5.36 13.86
CA GLY A 509 -20.41 4.09 13.69
C GLY A 509 -19.53 2.87 13.96
N TYR A 510 -20.01 1.71 13.51
CA TYR A 510 -19.30 0.42 13.64
C TYR A 510 -18.67 -0.06 12.32
N GLY A 511 -18.61 0.81 11.30
CA GLY A 511 -17.94 0.55 10.03
C GLY A 511 -18.81 -0.13 8.99
N GLY A 512 -18.24 -0.33 7.80
CA GLY A 512 -18.91 -0.92 6.64
C GLY A 512 -18.66 -2.41 6.42
N LEU A 513 -17.83 -3.03 7.26
CA LEU A 513 -17.36 -4.40 7.08
C LEU A 513 -18.09 -5.32 8.06
N PHE A 514 -18.56 -6.46 7.58
CA PHE A 514 -19.04 -7.56 8.41
C PHE A 514 -18.77 -8.90 7.73
N SER A 515 -18.87 -9.98 8.49
CA SER A 515 -18.76 -11.33 7.96
C SER A 515 -19.95 -12.18 8.40
N VAL A 516 -20.33 -13.15 7.59
CA VAL A 516 -21.37 -14.14 7.93
C VAL A 516 -20.89 -15.56 7.67
N THR A 517 -21.44 -16.50 8.43
CA THR A 517 -21.26 -17.94 8.21
C THR A 517 -22.63 -18.61 8.17
N PHE A 518 -22.70 -19.75 7.49
CA PHE A 518 -23.90 -20.58 7.33
C PHE A 518 -23.72 -21.93 8.03
N HIS A 519 -24.76 -22.76 8.06
CA HIS A 519 -24.73 -24.05 8.76
C HIS A 519 -24.00 -25.14 7.95
N SER A 520 -23.85 -24.93 6.64
CA SER A 520 -23.05 -25.77 5.75
C SER A 520 -22.21 -24.96 4.75
N THR A 521 -21.25 -25.63 4.10
CA THR A 521 -20.43 -24.99 3.07
C THR A 521 -21.24 -24.73 1.80
N GLU A 522 -22.15 -25.64 1.47
CA GLU A 522 -23.06 -25.57 0.34
C GLU A 522 -23.98 -24.35 0.45
N GLU A 523 -24.47 -24.05 1.66
CA GLU A 523 -25.23 -22.83 1.96
C GLU A 523 -24.38 -21.56 1.76
N ALA A 524 -23.13 -21.56 2.22
CA ALA A 524 -22.23 -20.41 2.02
C ALA A 524 -21.92 -20.18 0.53
N ILE A 525 -21.74 -21.25 -0.25
CA ILE A 525 -21.58 -21.20 -1.70
C ILE A 525 -22.83 -20.62 -2.35
N ALA A 526 -24.01 -21.14 -2.01
CA ALA A 526 -25.29 -20.68 -2.57
C ALA A 526 -25.52 -19.19 -2.30
N PHE A 527 -25.29 -18.74 -1.05
CA PHE A 527 -25.37 -17.33 -0.69
C PHE A 527 -24.38 -16.48 -1.49
N PHE A 528 -23.09 -16.86 -1.47
CA PHE A 528 -22.05 -16.06 -2.11
C PHE A 528 -22.27 -15.97 -3.61
N ASP A 529 -22.55 -17.06 -4.30
CA ASP A 529 -22.74 -17.09 -5.75
C ASP A 529 -23.96 -16.28 -6.18
N GLN A 530 -25.05 -16.33 -5.40
CA GLN A 530 -26.29 -15.60 -5.70
C GLN A 530 -26.26 -14.11 -5.31
N LEU A 531 -25.39 -13.70 -4.37
CA LEU A 531 -25.30 -12.30 -3.94
C LEU A 531 -24.84 -11.38 -5.09
N GLU A 532 -25.74 -10.51 -5.54
CA GLU A 532 -25.55 -9.63 -6.71
C GLU A 532 -24.80 -8.33 -6.34
N VAL A 533 -23.58 -8.47 -5.86
CA VAL A 533 -22.65 -7.37 -5.55
C VAL A 533 -21.33 -7.56 -6.29
N HIS A 534 -20.42 -6.60 -6.21
CA HIS A 534 -19.07 -6.79 -6.74
C HIS A 534 -18.32 -7.84 -5.90
N LYS A 535 -17.51 -8.69 -6.55
CA LYS A 535 -16.86 -9.80 -5.85
C LYS A 535 -15.35 -9.78 -6.09
N GLY A 536 -14.58 -9.53 -5.04
CA GLY A 536 -13.14 -9.36 -5.12
C GLY A 536 -12.47 -9.19 -3.75
N PRO A 537 -11.12 -9.26 -3.69
CA PRO A 537 -10.39 -9.38 -2.42
C PRO A 537 -10.32 -8.09 -1.57
N SER A 538 -10.68 -6.92 -2.12
CA SER A 538 -10.60 -5.63 -1.41
C SER A 538 -11.80 -5.39 -0.46
N LEU A 539 -11.86 -4.18 0.13
CA LEU A 539 -12.93 -3.70 1.01
C LEU A 539 -12.92 -2.16 1.04
N GLY A 540 -13.95 -1.56 1.64
CA GLY A 540 -14.06 -0.13 1.87
C GLY A 540 -14.20 0.65 0.56
N THR A 541 -15.16 0.27 -0.28
CA THR A 541 -15.39 0.87 -1.60
C THR A 541 -16.71 1.62 -1.65
N ASN A 542 -16.89 2.46 -2.68
CA ASN A 542 -18.14 3.19 -2.96
C ASN A 542 -19.30 2.27 -3.37
N PHE A 543 -19.01 0.99 -3.59
CA PHE A 543 -19.94 -0.07 -3.95
C PHE A 543 -19.69 -1.28 -3.06
N THR A 544 -20.69 -2.13 -2.88
CA THR A 544 -20.60 -3.29 -2.01
C THR A 544 -19.69 -4.36 -2.62
N LEU A 545 -18.74 -4.84 -1.82
CA LEU A 545 -17.81 -5.91 -2.16
C LEU A 545 -18.08 -7.15 -1.30
N SER A 546 -18.01 -8.34 -1.89
CA SER A 546 -18.06 -9.61 -1.17
C SER A 546 -16.93 -10.55 -1.57
N CYS A 547 -16.45 -11.37 -0.63
CA CYS A 547 -15.50 -12.43 -0.92
C CYS A 547 -15.59 -13.60 0.09
N PRO A 548 -15.26 -14.84 -0.32
CA PRO A 548 -14.99 -15.93 0.61
C PRO A 548 -13.61 -15.71 1.24
N TYR A 549 -13.56 -14.96 2.34
CA TYR A 549 -12.31 -14.40 2.88
C TYR A 549 -11.28 -15.48 3.21
N THR A 550 -11.70 -16.55 3.87
CA THR A 550 -10.80 -17.62 4.33
C THR A 550 -10.13 -18.32 3.15
N LEU A 551 -10.86 -18.52 2.06
CA LEU A 551 -10.29 -19.04 0.82
C LEU A 551 -9.25 -18.09 0.24
N LEU A 552 -9.60 -16.82 0.01
CA LEU A 552 -8.69 -15.87 -0.64
C LEU A 552 -7.45 -15.52 0.18
N ALA A 553 -7.55 -15.53 1.51
CA ALA A 553 -6.45 -15.09 2.37
C ALA A 553 -5.62 -16.26 2.93
N HIS A 554 -6.22 -17.45 3.07
CA HIS A 554 -5.66 -18.57 3.83
C HIS A 554 -5.84 -19.94 3.16
N TYR A 555 -6.00 -19.99 1.83
CA TYR A 555 -6.21 -21.25 1.08
C TYR A 555 -5.19 -22.35 1.45
N GLY A 556 -3.91 -21.98 1.55
CA GLY A 556 -2.83 -22.93 1.89
C GLY A 556 -2.72 -23.29 3.38
N GLU A 557 -3.55 -22.71 4.25
CA GLU A 557 -3.46 -22.83 5.70
C GLU A 557 -4.83 -22.84 6.40
N LEU A 558 -5.84 -23.43 5.75
CA LEU A 558 -7.23 -23.45 6.22
C LEU A 558 -7.39 -24.03 7.63
N ASP A 559 -6.70 -25.13 7.95
CA ASP A 559 -6.75 -25.74 9.29
C ASP A 559 -6.18 -24.80 10.37
N TRP A 560 -5.12 -24.07 10.03
CA TRP A 560 -4.51 -23.08 10.92
C TRP A 560 -5.44 -21.90 11.14
N ALA A 561 -6.05 -21.34 10.08
CA ALA A 561 -7.04 -20.28 10.20
C ALA A 561 -8.27 -20.73 11.03
N ASN A 562 -8.76 -21.94 10.78
CA ASN A 562 -9.87 -22.53 11.53
C ASN A 562 -9.55 -22.69 13.02
N SER A 563 -8.30 -22.96 13.39
CA SER A 563 -7.87 -23.03 14.80
C SER A 563 -8.04 -21.70 15.57
N PHE A 564 -8.13 -20.56 14.85
CA PHE A 564 -8.43 -19.24 15.41
C PHE A 564 -9.92 -18.85 15.26
N GLY A 565 -10.78 -19.78 14.84
CA GLY A 565 -12.20 -19.54 14.63
C GLY A 565 -12.55 -18.87 13.30
N ILE A 566 -11.64 -18.88 12.32
CA ILE A 566 -11.90 -18.36 10.99
C ILE A 566 -12.36 -19.51 10.10
N GLU A 567 -13.68 -19.66 10.02
CA GLU A 567 -14.32 -20.77 9.32
C GLU A 567 -14.08 -20.72 7.80
N PHE A 568 -13.96 -21.90 7.17
CA PHE A 568 -13.85 -22.03 5.71
C PHE A 568 -14.99 -21.33 4.95
N GLY A 569 -16.22 -21.49 5.44
CA GLY A 569 -17.45 -20.95 4.86
C GLY A 569 -17.68 -19.45 5.12
N LEU A 570 -16.70 -18.71 5.61
CA LEU A 570 -16.86 -17.30 5.98
C LEU A 570 -16.96 -16.40 4.74
N VAL A 571 -18.10 -15.74 4.58
CA VAL A 571 -18.35 -14.73 3.55
C VAL A 571 -18.20 -13.35 4.17
N ARG A 572 -17.24 -12.57 3.69
CA ARG A 572 -16.99 -11.19 4.14
C ARG A 572 -17.64 -10.21 3.17
N ILE A 573 -18.38 -9.24 3.70
CA ILE A 573 -19.08 -8.22 2.94
C ILE A 573 -18.65 -6.84 3.44
N SER A 574 -18.28 -5.98 2.49
CA SER A 574 -18.00 -4.57 2.71
C SER A 574 -19.07 -3.75 2.00
N VAL A 575 -19.98 -3.14 2.75
CA VAL A 575 -21.08 -2.31 2.24
C VAL A 575 -20.55 -1.03 1.60
N GLY A 576 -21.15 -0.66 0.47
CA GLY A 576 -20.88 0.59 -0.25
C GLY A 576 -22.02 1.59 -0.14
N LEU A 577 -22.19 2.41 -1.19
CA LEU A 577 -23.13 3.53 -1.23
C LEU A 577 -24.46 3.19 -1.92
N GLU A 578 -24.75 1.91 -2.15
CA GLU A 578 -26.05 1.48 -2.66
C GLU A 578 -27.20 1.96 -1.74
N GLU A 579 -28.39 2.08 -2.32
CA GLU A 579 -29.60 2.34 -1.52
C GLU A 579 -29.91 1.12 -0.63
N GLU A 580 -30.28 1.39 0.62
CA GLU A 580 -30.52 0.37 1.63
C GLU A 580 -31.51 -0.70 1.13
N SER A 581 -32.62 -0.29 0.53
CA SER A 581 -33.65 -1.20 0.02
C SER A 581 -33.13 -2.11 -1.09
N ASP A 582 -32.31 -1.59 -2.01
CA ASP A 582 -31.74 -2.39 -3.10
C ASP A 582 -30.73 -3.41 -2.56
N LEU A 583 -29.90 -3.04 -1.59
CA LEU A 583 -28.98 -3.98 -0.96
C LEU A 583 -29.71 -5.06 -0.16
N ARG A 584 -30.78 -4.71 0.57
CA ARG A 584 -31.66 -5.67 1.25
C ARG A 584 -32.24 -6.68 0.25
N ASP A 585 -32.84 -6.21 -0.84
CA ASP A 585 -33.45 -7.07 -1.86
C ASP A 585 -32.43 -8.06 -2.46
N ARG A 586 -31.19 -7.62 -2.69
CA ARG A 586 -30.09 -8.48 -3.17
C ARG A 586 -29.71 -9.56 -2.16
N ILE A 587 -29.65 -9.21 -0.88
CA ILE A 587 -29.34 -10.14 0.20
C ILE A 587 -30.49 -11.12 0.44
N GLU A 588 -31.74 -10.68 0.38
CA GLU A 588 -32.92 -11.56 0.46
C GLU A 588 -32.94 -12.59 -0.68
N ARG A 589 -32.60 -12.18 -1.91
CA ARG A 589 -32.43 -13.13 -3.03
C ARG A 589 -31.33 -14.15 -2.76
N ALA A 590 -30.22 -13.73 -2.15
CA ALA A 590 -29.13 -14.63 -1.77
C ALA A 590 -29.56 -15.60 -0.66
N LEU A 591 -30.27 -15.12 0.37
CA LEU A 591 -30.84 -15.97 1.44
C LEU A 591 -31.87 -16.96 0.91
N LYS A 592 -32.66 -16.58 -0.09
CA LYS A 592 -33.59 -17.51 -0.75
C LYS A 592 -32.84 -18.69 -1.36
N ALA A 593 -31.72 -18.46 -2.06
CA ALA A 593 -30.89 -19.54 -2.60
C ALA A 593 -30.34 -20.47 -1.50
N VAL A 594 -30.03 -19.93 -0.31
CA VAL A 594 -29.64 -20.73 0.86
C VAL A 594 -30.77 -21.66 1.30
N SER A 595 -32.02 -21.16 1.35
CA SER A 595 -33.18 -21.97 1.76
C SER A 595 -33.52 -23.11 0.80
N GLU A 596 -33.05 -23.03 -0.44
CA GLU A 596 -33.22 -24.05 -1.49
C GLU A 596 -32.12 -25.13 -1.42
N VAL A 597 -31.06 -24.93 -0.61
CA VAL A 597 -30.02 -25.95 -0.39
C VAL A 597 -30.61 -27.11 0.42
N GLY A 598 -30.82 -28.25 -0.24
CA GLY A 598 -31.34 -29.46 0.39
C GLY A 598 -32.87 -29.54 0.50
N ALA A 599 -33.60 -28.58 -0.08
CA ALA A 599 -35.03 -28.69 -0.39
C ALA A 599 -35.25 -29.57 -1.63
#